data_AF-A0A6A4UNM4-F1
#
_entry.id   AF-A0A6A4UNM4-F1
#
_cell.length_a   1.000
_cell.length_b   1.000
_cell.length_c   1.000
_cell.angle_alpha   90.00
_cell.angle_beta   90.00
_cell.angle_gamma   90.00
#
_symmetry.space_group_name_H-M   'P 1'
#
loop_
_entity.id
_entity.type
_entity.pdbx_description
1 polymer ?
#
loop_
_entity_poly.entity_id
_entity_poly.type
_entity_poly.pdbx_seq_one_letter_code
_entity_poly.pdbx_strand_id
1 'polypeptide(L)'
;MANTIQLKRRVSGVAGAPAALKSGEIAHNEVDDTLYVGKGDDGAGNATSVIPLAGKGSFVDLTAAQSIAGAKTFVTVPKSSEDASAAIDLVRKSQLDAGLATKAALAHAHVTSDVTGLQSALDLKAPLASPGLTGTPTSPTAAVDTNTTQIATTAFVLGQAGATAPAMDGTAAVGSSSRFARADHIHPTDTSRAPLTSPALTGTPTAPTPANGTNTTQIATTAFVRATRLDQLAAPAADIALGGYRLTGLGDPQGAQDAVTKAYVDLTVQGLEPKQSVRAASTANIATLSGPMTLDGVALVAGDRVLVKDQTTASQNGIYVVAAGAWARSADADTWGELVSAYVFVESGTVNADMGYLVRPEQHPYH
;
A
#
# COMPACT_ATOMS: atom_id res chain seq x y z
N MET A 1 111.28 -4.33 95.42
CA MET A 1 111.54 -4.91 94.09
C MET A 1 110.28 -5.65 93.68
N ALA A 2 109.70 -5.35 92.51
CA ALA A 2 108.53 -6.08 92.01
C ALA A 2 108.98 -7.45 91.52
N ASN A 3 108.27 -8.52 91.90
CA ASN A 3 108.56 -9.86 91.41
C ASN A 3 108.17 -9.93 89.93
N THR A 4 109.15 -10.07 89.04
CA THR A 4 108.93 -10.32 87.62
C THR A 4 108.80 -11.83 87.40
N ILE A 5 107.60 -12.28 87.01
CA ILE A 5 107.39 -13.66 86.55
C ILE A 5 107.55 -13.67 85.03
N GLN A 6 108.53 -14.40 84.52
CA GLN A 6 108.72 -14.63 83.10
C GLN A 6 108.15 -16.00 82.73
N LEU A 7 107.34 -16.03 81.69
CA LEU A 7 106.77 -17.27 81.17
C LEU A 7 107.58 -17.77 79.98
N LYS A 8 107.52 -19.07 79.75
CA LYS A 8 108.07 -19.69 78.56
C LYS A 8 107.34 -19.09 77.34
N ARG A 9 108.09 -18.59 76.36
CA ARG A 9 107.50 -17.93 75.19
C ARG A 9 108.11 -18.39 73.88
N ARG A 10 107.29 -18.38 72.83
CA ARG A 10 107.70 -18.57 71.43
C ARG A 10 107.38 -17.30 70.65
N VAL A 11 108.41 -16.66 70.09
CA VAL A 11 108.27 -15.39 69.33
C VAL A 11 108.16 -15.63 67.82
N SER A 12 108.64 -16.77 67.32
CA SER A 12 108.58 -17.13 65.90
C SER A 12 108.43 -18.65 65.69
N GLY A 13 108.00 -19.07 64.50
CA GLY A 13 107.80 -20.49 64.14
C GLY A 13 106.33 -20.85 63.92
N VAL A 14 105.95 -22.07 64.31
CA VAL A 14 104.60 -22.62 64.07
C VAL A 14 103.61 -22.11 65.13
N ALA A 15 102.44 -21.64 64.68
CA ALA A 15 101.27 -21.35 65.52
C ALA A 15 100.73 -22.63 66.18
N GLY A 16 100.02 -22.52 67.29
CA GLY A 16 99.49 -23.65 68.03
C GLY A 16 100.25 -23.98 69.31
N ALA A 17 99.81 -25.06 69.97
CA ALA A 17 100.31 -25.48 71.27
C ALA A 17 101.81 -25.85 71.25
N PRO A 18 102.59 -25.48 72.29
CA PRO A 18 103.92 -26.04 72.51
C PRO A 18 103.91 -27.58 72.56
N ALA A 19 104.98 -28.21 72.05
CA ALA A 19 105.06 -29.67 71.93
C ALA A 19 104.97 -30.40 73.28
N ALA A 20 105.41 -29.77 74.36
CA ALA A 20 105.27 -30.29 75.72
C ALA A 20 105.35 -29.14 76.74
N LEU A 21 104.56 -29.26 77.80
CA LEU A 21 104.63 -28.44 79.01
C LEU A 21 104.55 -29.38 80.22
N LYS A 22 105.09 -28.96 81.36
CA LYS A 22 104.81 -29.61 82.65
C LYS A 22 103.38 -29.33 83.08
N SER A 23 102.83 -30.17 83.95
CA SER A 23 101.50 -29.96 84.53
C SER A 23 101.45 -28.58 85.21
N GLY A 24 100.50 -27.73 84.83
CA GLY A 24 100.36 -26.35 85.32
C GLY A 24 101.35 -25.33 84.73
N GLU A 25 102.33 -25.74 83.92
CA GLU A 25 103.25 -24.81 83.25
C GLU A 25 102.48 -24.01 82.19
N ILE A 26 102.71 -22.69 82.18
CA ILE A 26 102.11 -21.76 81.23
C ILE A 26 103.15 -21.33 80.21
N ALA A 27 102.75 -21.32 78.94
CA ALA A 27 103.58 -20.81 77.86
C ALA A 27 102.79 -19.93 76.90
N HIS A 28 103.39 -18.81 76.47
CA HIS A 28 102.80 -17.90 75.51
C HIS A 28 103.37 -18.15 74.10
N ASN A 29 102.50 -18.36 73.11
CA ASN A 29 102.91 -18.35 71.72
C ASN A 29 102.51 -17.00 71.11
N GLU A 30 103.50 -16.14 70.87
CA GLU A 30 103.30 -14.80 70.31
C GLU A 30 103.01 -14.85 68.79
N VAL A 31 103.09 -16.03 68.15
CA VAL A 31 102.73 -16.19 66.71
C VAL A 31 101.21 -16.18 66.50
N ASP A 32 100.44 -16.73 67.44
CA ASP A 32 98.97 -16.76 67.42
C ASP A 32 98.34 -15.99 68.60
N ASP A 33 99.17 -15.24 69.35
CA ASP A 33 98.83 -14.54 70.59
C ASP A 33 98.03 -15.43 71.55
N THR A 34 98.39 -16.71 71.67
CA THR A 34 97.66 -17.68 72.47
C THR A 34 98.50 -18.14 73.66
N LEU A 35 97.93 -17.98 74.85
CA LEU A 35 98.46 -18.50 76.10
C LEU A 35 98.01 -19.95 76.26
N TYR A 36 98.95 -20.86 76.45
CA TYR A 36 98.69 -22.27 76.67
C TYR A 36 99.04 -22.67 78.09
N VAL A 37 98.36 -23.69 78.61
CA VAL A 37 98.66 -24.31 79.90
C VAL A 37 98.72 -25.82 79.77
N GLY A 38 99.72 -26.42 80.41
CA GLY A 38 99.78 -27.86 80.60
C GLY A 38 98.68 -28.33 81.55
N LYS A 39 97.82 -29.23 81.09
CA LYS A 39 96.77 -29.88 81.87
C LYS A 39 96.99 -31.38 81.97
N GLY A 40 96.56 -31.93 83.10
CA GLY A 40 96.79 -33.33 83.45
C GLY A 40 98.25 -33.58 83.86
N ASP A 41 98.50 -34.73 84.46
CA ASP A 41 99.82 -35.16 84.89
C ASP A 41 99.98 -36.63 84.49
N ASP A 42 101.04 -36.96 83.77
CA ASP A 42 101.37 -38.33 83.35
C ASP A 42 101.98 -39.19 84.46
N GLY A 43 102.04 -38.65 85.69
CA GLY A 43 102.68 -39.28 86.84
C GLY A 43 104.17 -38.95 86.96
N ALA A 44 104.75 -38.26 85.97
CA ALA A 44 106.12 -37.75 85.97
C ALA A 44 106.17 -36.20 85.91
N GLY A 45 105.02 -35.55 86.13
CA GLY A 45 104.87 -34.10 86.12
C GLY A 45 104.73 -33.51 84.71
N ASN A 46 104.67 -34.31 83.64
CA ASN A 46 104.40 -33.78 82.30
C ASN A 46 102.89 -33.62 82.09
N ALA A 47 102.51 -32.55 81.38
CA ALA A 47 101.12 -32.37 81.01
C ALA A 47 100.69 -33.43 80.00
N THR A 48 99.56 -34.09 80.25
CA THR A 48 98.96 -35.03 79.29
C THR A 48 98.27 -34.31 78.13
N SER A 49 98.02 -33.01 78.27
CA SER A 49 97.46 -32.16 77.21
C SER A 49 97.93 -30.72 77.38
N VAL A 50 98.19 -30.04 76.26
CA VAL A 50 98.46 -28.60 76.26
C VAL A 50 97.25 -27.92 75.63
N ILE A 51 96.50 -27.16 76.43
CA ILE A 51 95.27 -26.51 75.98
C ILE A 51 95.44 -25.00 75.93
N PRO A 52 94.75 -24.30 74.99
CA PRO A 52 94.69 -22.85 75.01
C PRO A 52 93.91 -22.38 76.24
N LEU A 53 94.51 -21.46 77.00
CA LEU A 53 93.94 -20.80 78.16
C LEU A 53 93.36 -19.42 77.80
N ALA A 54 93.96 -18.70 76.85
CA ALA A 54 93.51 -17.41 76.33
C ALA A 54 94.14 -17.15 74.95
N GLY A 55 93.60 -16.24 74.14
CA GLY A 55 94.21 -15.83 72.87
C GLY A 55 93.24 -15.47 71.76
N LYS A 56 93.65 -15.65 70.50
CA LYS A 56 92.85 -15.30 69.32
C LYS A 56 91.66 -16.26 69.13
N GLY A 57 90.53 -15.91 69.74
CA GLY A 57 89.25 -16.62 69.68
C GLY A 57 88.27 -16.09 70.72
N SER A 58 86.97 -16.36 70.57
CA SER A 58 85.98 -16.04 71.61
C SER A 58 85.89 -17.21 72.58
N PHE A 59 86.49 -17.06 73.77
CA PHE A 59 86.30 -17.98 74.87
C PHE A 59 84.99 -17.61 75.58
N VAL A 60 84.11 -18.59 75.74
CA VAL A 60 82.79 -18.38 76.34
C VAL A 60 82.75 -19.18 77.65
N ASP A 61 82.40 -18.53 78.76
CA ASP A 61 82.07 -19.22 80.02
C ASP A 61 80.88 -20.17 79.77
N LEU A 62 80.98 -21.39 80.31
CA LEU A 62 79.98 -22.46 80.11
C LEU A 62 78.74 -22.30 81.00
N THR A 63 78.79 -21.41 81.99
CA THR A 63 77.81 -21.33 83.08
C THR A 63 77.06 -20.00 83.15
N ALA A 64 77.64 -18.91 82.65
CA ALA A 64 77.03 -17.59 82.65
C ALA A 64 76.59 -17.14 81.26
N ALA A 65 75.46 -16.42 81.20
CA ALA A 65 75.02 -15.73 79.99
C ALA A 65 76.07 -14.70 79.55
N GLN A 66 76.41 -14.68 78.27
CA GLN A 66 77.43 -13.79 77.70
C GLN A 66 76.96 -13.16 76.40
N SER A 67 77.39 -11.92 76.20
CA SER A 67 77.21 -11.19 74.95
C SER A 67 78.48 -11.31 74.12
N ILE A 68 78.37 -11.88 72.92
CA ILE A 68 79.45 -11.95 71.94
C ILE A 68 79.20 -10.90 70.86
N ALA A 69 80.10 -9.91 70.74
CA ALA A 69 79.97 -8.84 69.74
C ALA A 69 80.58 -9.22 68.39
N GLY A 70 80.00 -8.69 67.30
CA GLY A 70 80.45 -8.88 65.92
C GLY A 70 80.14 -10.27 65.34
N ALA A 71 80.30 -10.43 64.02
CA ALA A 71 80.00 -11.69 63.33
C ALA A 71 80.84 -12.86 63.85
N LYS A 72 80.20 -14.03 64.00
CA LYS A 72 80.84 -15.31 64.36
C LYS A 72 80.32 -16.38 63.42
N THR A 73 81.22 -17.25 62.95
CA THR A 73 80.88 -18.43 62.14
C THR A 73 80.93 -19.65 63.04
N PHE A 74 79.79 -20.31 63.25
CA PHE A 74 79.73 -21.58 63.96
C PHE A 74 79.81 -22.73 62.96
N VAL A 75 80.69 -23.72 63.20
CA VAL A 75 80.84 -24.91 62.35
C VAL A 75 79.63 -25.84 62.44
N THR A 76 78.91 -25.79 63.57
CA THR A 76 77.63 -26.48 63.77
C THR A 76 76.62 -25.48 64.34
N VAL A 77 75.34 -25.68 64.02
CA VAL A 77 74.27 -24.79 64.50
C VAL A 77 74.29 -24.75 66.03
N PRO A 78 74.37 -23.57 66.67
CA PRO A 78 74.24 -23.47 68.12
C PRO A 78 72.98 -24.18 68.59
N LYS A 79 73.11 -25.06 69.58
CA LYS A 79 71.98 -25.80 70.14
C LYS A 79 71.08 -24.82 70.90
N SER A 80 70.06 -24.27 70.25
CA SER A 80 69.00 -23.51 70.94
C SER A 80 68.03 -24.49 71.62
N SER A 81 67.48 -24.08 72.75
CA SER A 81 66.42 -24.82 73.45
C SER A 81 65.10 -24.68 72.68
N GLU A 82 64.95 -25.56 71.69
CA GLU A 82 63.78 -26.07 70.96
C GLU A 82 62.65 -25.13 70.50
N ASP A 83 62.21 -24.09 71.21
CA ASP A 83 61.05 -23.28 70.78
C ASP A 83 61.36 -21.78 70.77
N ALA A 84 61.66 -21.27 69.58
CA ALA A 84 61.71 -19.84 69.31
C ALA A 84 60.31 -19.23 69.52
N SER A 85 60.13 -18.50 70.62
CA SER A 85 58.84 -17.90 71.02
C SER A 85 58.84 -16.37 70.88
N ALA A 86 60.01 -15.76 70.67
CA ALA A 86 60.16 -14.33 70.43
C ALA A 86 60.67 -14.03 69.00
N ALA A 87 60.39 -12.82 68.52
CA ALA A 87 60.72 -12.38 67.16
C ALA A 87 62.24 -12.30 66.85
N ILE A 88 63.10 -12.42 67.86
CA ILE A 88 64.57 -12.34 67.75
C ILE A 88 65.27 -13.69 67.93
N ASP A 89 64.51 -14.77 68.15
CA ASP A 89 65.07 -16.09 68.39
C ASP A 89 65.62 -16.70 67.09
N LEU A 90 66.73 -17.43 67.20
CA LEU A 90 67.30 -18.14 66.06
C LEU A 90 66.53 -19.45 65.82
N VAL A 91 65.79 -19.51 64.71
CA VAL A 91 64.96 -20.65 64.31
C VAL A 91 65.76 -21.63 63.43
N ARG A 92 65.60 -22.95 63.64
CA ARG A 92 66.16 -23.94 62.69
C ARG A 92 65.37 -23.90 61.38
N LYS A 93 66.04 -24.01 60.22
CA LYS A 93 65.37 -24.04 58.90
C LYS A 93 64.19 -25.02 58.85
N SER A 94 64.32 -26.18 59.48
CA SER A 94 63.25 -27.19 59.56
C SER A 94 61.97 -26.68 60.24
N GLN A 95 62.07 -25.81 61.24
CA GLN A 95 60.91 -25.23 61.93
C GLN A 95 60.23 -24.16 61.08
N LEU A 96 61.01 -23.32 60.39
CA LEU A 96 60.49 -22.38 59.42
C LEU A 96 59.73 -23.11 58.31
N ASP A 97 60.33 -24.16 57.75
CA ASP A 97 59.73 -24.97 56.70
C ASP A 97 58.44 -25.65 57.20
N ALA A 98 58.41 -26.19 58.42
CA ALA A 98 57.22 -26.80 59.03
C ALA A 98 56.08 -25.79 59.25
N GLY A 99 56.39 -24.58 59.73
CA GLY A 99 55.40 -23.51 59.89
C GLY A 99 54.82 -23.06 58.56
N LEU A 100 55.67 -22.88 57.54
CA LEU A 100 55.25 -22.48 56.20
C LEU A 100 54.42 -23.56 55.50
N ALA A 101 54.68 -24.84 55.75
CA ALA A 101 53.93 -25.95 55.15
C ALA A 101 52.43 -25.94 55.49
N THR A 102 52.03 -25.27 56.58
CA THR A 102 50.62 -25.14 56.99
C THR A 102 49.92 -23.91 56.40
N LYS A 103 50.65 -23.04 55.70
CA LYS A 103 50.09 -21.82 55.09
C LYS A 103 49.71 -22.10 53.65
N ALA A 104 48.60 -21.51 53.21
CA ALA A 104 48.19 -21.57 51.82
C ALA A 104 49.25 -20.92 50.91
N ALA A 105 49.46 -21.49 49.72
CA ALA A 105 50.35 -20.91 48.72
C ALA A 105 49.87 -19.52 48.29
N LEU A 106 50.80 -18.69 47.78
CA LEU A 106 50.54 -17.32 47.32
C LEU A 106 49.43 -17.22 46.26
N ALA A 107 49.13 -18.32 45.56
CA ALA A 107 47.91 -18.50 44.79
C ALA A 107 47.30 -19.88 45.11
N HIS A 108 46.00 -19.92 45.40
CA HIS A 108 45.21 -21.15 45.50
C HIS A 108 43.80 -20.90 44.94
N ALA A 109 43.08 -21.99 44.66
CA ALA A 109 41.72 -21.95 44.15
C ALA A 109 40.73 -22.41 45.24
N HIS A 110 39.51 -21.89 45.17
CA HIS A 110 38.37 -22.37 45.93
C HIS A 110 37.40 -23.07 44.99
N VAL A 111 36.90 -24.24 45.39
CA VAL A 111 35.76 -24.85 44.72
C VAL A 111 34.47 -24.22 45.26
N THR A 112 33.38 -24.25 44.48
CA THR A 112 32.10 -23.63 44.92
C THR A 112 31.57 -24.22 46.23
N SER A 113 31.93 -25.46 46.55
CA SER A 113 31.59 -26.14 47.81
C SER A 113 32.30 -25.59 49.04
N ASP A 114 33.37 -24.79 48.88
CA ASP A 114 34.09 -24.17 50.00
C ASP A 114 33.25 -23.06 50.68
N VAL A 115 32.22 -22.56 49.97
CA VAL A 115 31.30 -21.53 50.47
C VAL A 115 29.91 -22.14 50.63
N THR A 116 29.52 -22.42 51.87
CA THR A 116 28.21 -22.97 52.21
C THR A 116 27.08 -22.12 51.61
N GLY A 117 26.22 -22.75 50.82
CA GLY A 117 25.05 -22.12 50.19
C GLY A 117 25.31 -21.43 48.85
N LEU A 118 26.57 -21.30 48.41
CA LEU A 118 26.89 -20.66 47.12
C LEU A 118 26.31 -21.45 45.95
N GLN A 119 26.46 -22.78 45.93
CA GLN A 119 25.91 -23.62 44.87
C GLN A 119 24.39 -23.44 44.74
N SER A 120 23.67 -23.48 45.87
CA SER A 120 22.21 -23.28 45.88
C SER A 120 21.81 -21.88 45.40
N ALA A 121 22.58 -20.84 45.74
CA ALA A 121 22.31 -19.48 45.27
C ALA A 121 22.57 -19.32 43.76
N LEU A 122 23.57 -20.03 43.22
CA LEU A 122 23.86 -20.08 41.78
C LEU A 122 22.79 -20.85 41.01
N ASP A 123 22.32 -21.97 41.56
CA ASP A 123 21.26 -22.79 40.95
C ASP A 123 19.91 -22.06 40.85
N LEU A 124 19.70 -20.98 41.63
CA LEU A 124 18.54 -20.10 41.53
C LEU A 124 18.63 -19.05 40.41
N LYS A 125 19.79 -18.90 39.76
CA LYS A 125 19.96 -17.96 38.64
C LYS A 125 19.56 -18.61 37.32
N ALA A 126 18.98 -17.82 36.41
CA ALA A 126 18.66 -18.30 35.08
C ALA A 126 19.95 -18.48 34.23
N PRO A 127 20.04 -19.53 33.39
CA PRO A 127 21.15 -19.70 32.45
C PRO A 127 21.29 -18.53 31.46
N LEU A 128 22.53 -18.21 31.06
CA LEU A 128 22.79 -17.17 30.04
C LEU A 128 22.21 -17.55 28.66
N ALA A 129 22.36 -18.82 28.27
CA ALA A 129 21.83 -19.35 27.04
C ALA A 129 20.51 -20.07 27.33
N SER A 130 19.45 -19.70 26.61
CA SER A 130 18.12 -20.35 26.70
C SER A 130 17.58 -20.45 28.14
N PRO A 131 17.45 -19.32 28.88
CA PRO A 131 16.92 -19.35 30.23
C PRO A 131 15.50 -19.92 30.26
N GLY A 132 15.28 -20.95 31.08
CA GLY A 132 13.94 -21.39 31.45
C GLY A 132 13.34 -20.44 32.49
N LEU A 133 12.35 -19.64 32.10
CA LEU A 133 11.64 -18.75 33.01
C LEU A 133 10.48 -19.50 33.67
N THR A 134 10.44 -19.55 35.00
CA THR A 134 9.33 -20.14 35.78
C THR A 134 8.49 -19.06 36.47
N GLY A 135 7.24 -19.37 36.82
CA GLY A 135 6.33 -18.40 37.46
C GLY A 135 5.74 -17.39 36.46
N THR A 136 5.54 -16.15 36.89
CA THR A 136 5.03 -15.03 36.06
C THR A 136 6.12 -13.99 35.83
N PRO A 137 7.06 -14.22 34.88
CA PRO A 137 8.15 -13.28 34.63
C PRO A 137 7.61 -11.92 34.20
N THR A 138 8.17 -10.85 34.77
CA THR A 138 7.91 -9.47 34.34
C THR A 138 9.01 -9.01 33.38
N SER A 139 8.63 -8.20 32.39
CA SER A 139 9.53 -7.56 31.43
C SER A 139 9.01 -6.15 31.16
N PRO A 140 9.88 -5.15 30.87
CA PRO A 140 9.41 -3.84 30.43
C PRO A 140 8.53 -3.95 29.18
N THR A 141 7.39 -3.27 29.17
CA THR A 141 6.54 -3.18 27.98
C THR A 141 7.18 -2.25 26.97
N ALA A 142 7.57 -2.78 25.82
CA ALA A 142 8.10 -2.00 24.71
C ALA A 142 7.03 -1.05 24.12
N ALA A 143 7.48 0.01 23.46
CA ALA A 143 6.59 0.87 22.68
C ALA A 143 6.03 0.13 21.45
N VAL A 144 4.90 0.60 20.94
CA VAL A 144 4.27 0.01 19.75
C VAL A 144 5.24 0.00 18.56
N ASP A 145 5.20 -1.07 17.77
CA ASP A 145 6.04 -1.31 16.56
C ASP A 145 7.54 -1.53 16.82
N THR A 146 7.92 -1.75 18.08
CA THR A 146 9.30 -2.16 18.41
C THR A 146 9.64 -3.52 17.76
N ASN A 147 10.66 -3.56 16.89
CA ASN A 147 11.07 -4.74 16.10
C ASN A 147 12.45 -5.29 16.48
N THR A 148 12.68 -5.48 17.78
CA THR A 148 13.98 -5.92 18.32
C THR A 148 13.90 -7.32 18.92
N THR A 149 15.00 -7.80 19.50
CA THR A 149 15.08 -9.10 20.19
C THR A 149 14.52 -9.08 21.63
N GLN A 150 13.84 -8.01 22.05
CA GLN A 150 13.22 -7.90 23.37
C GLN A 150 12.06 -8.89 23.55
N ILE A 151 11.86 -9.37 24.78
CA ILE A 151 10.72 -10.23 25.13
C ILE A 151 9.43 -9.42 25.03
N ALA A 152 8.47 -9.89 24.24
CA ALA A 152 7.15 -9.30 24.12
C ALA A 152 6.32 -9.51 25.40
N THR A 153 5.86 -8.44 26.04
CA THR A 153 4.89 -8.52 27.15
C THR A 153 3.48 -8.71 26.61
N THR A 154 2.56 -9.20 27.45
CA THR A 154 1.13 -9.29 27.11
C THR A 154 0.52 -7.93 26.78
N ALA A 155 0.98 -6.86 27.45
CA ALA A 155 0.56 -5.49 27.16
C ALA A 155 1.07 -5.00 25.80
N PHE A 156 2.32 -5.30 25.42
CA PHE A 156 2.85 -5.00 24.09
C PHE A 156 2.04 -5.71 23.01
N VAL A 157 1.81 -7.01 23.18
CA VAL A 157 1.00 -7.83 22.26
C VAL A 157 -0.41 -7.25 22.13
N LEU A 158 -1.10 -6.88 23.21
CA LEU A 158 -2.41 -6.24 23.10
C LEU A 158 -2.37 -4.85 22.44
N GLY A 159 -1.31 -4.07 22.70
CA GLY A 159 -1.12 -2.73 22.14
C GLY A 159 -0.83 -2.69 20.65
N GLN A 160 -0.33 -3.79 20.05
CA GLN A 160 -0.12 -3.87 18.59
C GLN A 160 -1.42 -4.07 17.80
N ALA A 161 -2.53 -4.46 18.44
CA ALA A 161 -3.77 -4.73 17.73
C ALA A 161 -4.41 -3.42 17.23
N GLY A 162 -4.66 -3.33 15.92
CA GLY A 162 -5.36 -2.19 15.33
C GLY A 162 -6.81 -2.12 15.80
N ALA A 163 -7.16 -1.05 16.52
CA ALA A 163 -8.54 -0.75 16.92
C ALA A 163 -9.30 0.08 15.87
N THR A 164 -8.66 0.41 14.75
CA THR A 164 -9.31 1.13 13.65
C THR A 164 -10.15 0.13 12.86
N ALA A 165 -11.45 0.39 12.83
CA ALA A 165 -12.37 -0.41 12.03
C ALA A 165 -12.01 -0.29 10.53
N PRO A 166 -12.23 -1.33 9.70
CA PRO A 166 -12.00 -1.25 8.27
C PRO A 166 -12.71 -0.03 7.68
N ALA A 167 -12.00 0.79 6.90
CA ALA A 167 -12.58 1.95 6.24
C ALA A 167 -13.57 1.49 5.16
N MET A 168 -14.84 1.45 5.52
CA MET A 168 -15.94 1.23 4.61
C MET A 168 -17.20 1.96 5.14
N ASP A 169 -18.03 2.46 4.23
CA ASP A 169 -19.25 3.18 4.58
C ASP A 169 -20.27 2.22 5.22
N GLY A 170 -20.27 2.18 6.56
CA GLY A 170 -21.08 1.33 7.43
C GLY A 170 -20.54 1.32 8.86
N THR A 171 -21.32 0.87 9.85
CA THR A 171 -20.84 0.75 11.24
C THR A 171 -19.89 -0.43 11.36
N ALA A 172 -18.62 -0.20 11.06
CA ALA A 172 -17.57 -1.17 11.30
C ALA A 172 -17.40 -1.34 12.82
N ALA A 173 -17.79 -2.51 13.34
CA ALA A 173 -17.64 -2.86 14.75
C ALA A 173 -16.28 -3.54 14.95
N VAL A 174 -15.42 -2.92 15.75
CA VAL A 174 -14.20 -3.56 16.24
C VAL A 174 -14.65 -4.70 17.15
N GLY A 175 -14.39 -5.94 16.75
CA GLY A 175 -14.63 -7.10 17.60
C GLY A 175 -13.90 -6.92 18.93
N SER A 176 -14.55 -7.23 20.05
CA SER A 176 -13.98 -7.04 21.40
C SER A 176 -12.92 -8.10 21.77
N SER A 177 -12.41 -8.87 20.80
CA SER A 177 -11.49 -9.98 21.03
C SER A 177 -10.04 -9.52 21.08
N SER A 178 -9.33 -9.92 22.14
CA SER A 178 -7.89 -9.71 22.34
C SER A 178 -7.00 -10.60 21.45
N ARG A 179 -7.57 -11.37 20.52
CA ARG A 179 -6.84 -12.30 19.64
C ARG A 179 -6.61 -11.65 18.28
N PHE A 180 -5.35 -11.67 17.82
CA PHE A 180 -4.94 -11.15 16.52
C PHE A 180 -5.67 -11.84 15.38
N ALA A 181 -6.74 -11.19 14.92
CA ALA A 181 -7.60 -11.54 13.81
C ALA A 181 -8.30 -12.93 13.90
N ARG A 182 -9.39 -13.02 13.13
CA ARG A 182 -10.05 -14.24 12.58
C ARG A 182 -10.99 -15.08 13.47
N ALA A 183 -12.01 -14.46 14.05
CA ALA A 183 -13.29 -15.16 14.22
C ALA A 183 -14.54 -14.27 14.01
N ASP A 184 -14.46 -12.99 14.38
CA ASP A 184 -15.57 -12.03 14.40
C ASP A 184 -15.39 -10.85 13.42
N HIS A 185 -14.24 -10.77 12.73
CA HIS A 185 -14.06 -9.81 11.65
C HIS A 185 -14.91 -10.24 10.45
N ILE A 186 -16.07 -9.60 10.32
CA ILE A 186 -16.87 -9.58 9.09
C ILE A 186 -16.34 -8.46 8.21
N HIS A 187 -15.86 -8.80 7.01
CA HIS A 187 -15.66 -7.78 5.98
C HIS A 187 -17.06 -7.30 5.61
N PRO A 188 -17.42 -6.04 5.87
CA PRO A 188 -18.81 -5.69 5.71
C PRO A 188 -19.11 -5.64 4.20
N THR A 189 -20.32 -6.04 3.83
CA THR A 189 -20.77 -5.98 2.44
C THR A 189 -20.85 -4.50 2.06
N ASP A 190 -20.13 -4.07 1.03
CA ASP A 190 -20.12 -2.67 0.59
C ASP A 190 -21.54 -2.26 0.17
N THR A 191 -22.25 -1.53 1.04
CA THR A 191 -23.60 -1.02 0.77
C THR A 191 -23.60 0.24 -0.07
N SER A 192 -22.43 0.83 -0.34
CA SER A 192 -22.29 2.02 -1.20
C SER A 192 -22.29 1.66 -2.69
N ARG A 193 -22.14 0.37 -3.04
CA ARG A 193 -22.08 -0.12 -4.43
C ARG A 193 -23.19 -1.12 -4.72
N ALA A 194 -23.74 -1.05 -5.93
CA ALA A 194 -24.64 -2.08 -6.43
C ALA A 194 -23.84 -3.37 -6.77
N PRO A 195 -24.42 -4.57 -6.60
CA PRO A 195 -23.72 -5.83 -6.88
C PRO A 195 -23.47 -6.01 -8.38
N LEU A 196 -22.41 -6.73 -8.73
CA LEU A 196 -22.03 -6.97 -10.13
C LEU A 196 -23.09 -7.80 -10.88
N THR A 197 -23.63 -8.81 -10.22
CA THR A 197 -24.65 -9.70 -10.77
C THR A 197 -26.02 -9.23 -10.35
N SER A 198 -26.88 -8.92 -11.32
CA SER A 198 -28.27 -8.50 -11.11
C SER A 198 -28.44 -7.36 -10.08
N PRO A 199 -27.80 -6.19 -10.30
CA PRO A 199 -27.95 -5.06 -9.39
C PRO A 199 -29.40 -4.60 -9.28
N ALA A 200 -29.90 -4.51 -8.05
CA ALA A 200 -31.05 -3.67 -7.74
C ALA A 200 -30.55 -2.22 -7.57
N LEU A 201 -30.82 -1.37 -8.55
CA LEU A 201 -30.45 0.05 -8.48
C LEU A 201 -31.49 0.82 -7.66
N THR A 202 -31.03 1.64 -6.70
CA THR A 202 -31.88 2.50 -5.88
C THR A 202 -31.74 3.97 -6.28
N GLY A 203 -32.73 4.81 -5.96
CA GLY A 203 -32.72 6.25 -6.29
C GLY A 203 -33.06 6.53 -7.77
N THR A 204 -32.42 7.54 -8.36
CA THR A 204 -32.55 7.90 -9.79
C THR A 204 -31.22 7.69 -10.53
N PRO A 205 -30.91 6.47 -10.98
CA PRO A 205 -29.64 6.16 -11.65
C PRO A 205 -29.47 6.98 -12.93
N THR A 206 -28.26 7.50 -13.16
CA THR A 206 -27.89 8.16 -14.41
C THR A 206 -27.01 7.23 -15.24
N ALA A 207 -27.16 7.31 -16.56
CA ALA A 207 -26.30 6.63 -17.53
C ALA A 207 -26.06 7.58 -18.71
N PRO A 208 -24.93 7.46 -19.43
CA PRO A 208 -24.73 8.19 -20.68
C PRO A 208 -25.86 7.89 -21.67
N THR A 209 -26.42 8.93 -22.30
CA THR A 209 -27.46 8.77 -23.32
C THR A 209 -26.85 8.24 -24.61
N PRO A 210 -27.21 7.04 -25.09
CA PRO A 210 -26.72 6.53 -26.37
C PRO A 210 -27.18 7.40 -27.54
N ALA A 211 -26.46 7.35 -28.65
CA ALA A 211 -26.92 7.96 -29.90
C ALA A 211 -28.13 7.20 -30.47
N ASN A 212 -29.06 7.90 -31.14
CA ASN A 212 -30.22 7.28 -31.77
C ASN A 212 -29.81 6.17 -32.75
N GLY A 213 -30.55 5.06 -32.75
CA GLY A 213 -30.25 3.88 -33.58
C GLY A 213 -29.25 2.89 -32.96
N THR A 214 -28.73 3.14 -31.74
CA THR A 214 -27.86 2.20 -31.03
C THR A 214 -28.56 0.87 -30.75
N ASN A 215 -27.94 -0.26 -31.12
CA ASN A 215 -28.48 -1.63 -30.97
C ASN A 215 -27.56 -2.57 -30.16
N THR A 216 -26.99 -2.04 -29.06
CA THR A 216 -26.00 -2.75 -28.22
C THR A 216 -26.57 -3.10 -26.84
N THR A 217 -25.76 -3.70 -25.96
CA THR A 217 -26.13 -4.01 -24.56
C THR A 217 -26.07 -2.80 -23.61
N GLN A 218 -25.99 -1.58 -24.14
CA GLN A 218 -25.99 -0.34 -23.35
C GLN A 218 -27.37 -0.09 -22.71
N ILE A 219 -27.39 0.58 -21.55
CA ILE A 219 -28.63 0.99 -20.89
C ILE A 219 -29.30 2.09 -21.70
N ALA A 220 -30.58 1.89 -22.05
CA ALA A 220 -31.39 2.93 -22.66
C ALA A 220 -31.82 3.97 -21.60
N THR A 221 -31.44 5.24 -21.79
CA THR A 221 -31.91 6.34 -20.93
C THR A 221 -33.29 6.83 -21.37
N THR A 222 -34.00 7.54 -20.49
CA THR A 222 -35.28 8.19 -20.84
C THR A 222 -35.13 9.23 -21.94
N ALA A 223 -33.97 9.91 -22.00
CA ALA A 223 -33.65 10.86 -23.07
C ALA A 223 -33.53 10.16 -24.43
N PHE A 224 -32.87 8.99 -24.48
CA PHE A 224 -32.78 8.19 -25.70
C PHE A 224 -34.19 7.78 -26.19
N VAL A 225 -35.02 7.22 -25.31
CA VAL A 225 -36.38 6.78 -25.66
C VAL A 225 -37.27 7.93 -26.14
N ARG A 226 -37.10 9.15 -25.59
CA ARG A 226 -37.85 10.33 -26.06
C ARG A 226 -37.31 10.92 -27.36
N ALA A 227 -36.03 10.72 -27.65
CA ALA A 227 -35.36 11.28 -28.82
C ALA A 227 -35.44 10.38 -30.07
N THR A 228 -35.82 9.11 -29.94
CA THR A 228 -35.99 8.22 -31.09
C THR A 228 -37.04 8.75 -32.05
N ARG A 229 -36.63 9.06 -33.28
CA ARG A 229 -37.51 9.56 -34.34
C ARG A 229 -37.94 8.42 -35.27
N LEU A 230 -39.12 8.57 -35.89
CA LEU A 230 -39.70 7.55 -36.77
C LEU A 230 -38.80 7.25 -37.99
N ASP A 231 -38.07 8.25 -38.50
CA ASP A 231 -37.13 8.12 -39.62
C ASP A 231 -35.83 7.39 -39.27
N GLN A 232 -35.57 7.11 -37.98
CA GLN A 232 -34.39 6.38 -37.50
C GLN A 232 -34.72 4.95 -37.05
N LEU A 233 -35.99 4.55 -37.12
CA LEU A 233 -36.36 3.16 -36.92
C LEU A 233 -35.89 2.33 -38.12
N ALA A 234 -35.47 1.09 -37.85
CA ALA A 234 -35.20 0.15 -38.92
C ALA A 234 -36.46 -0.05 -39.78
N ALA A 235 -36.27 -0.27 -41.08
CA ALA A 235 -37.38 -0.55 -41.99
C ALA A 235 -38.19 -1.75 -41.46
N PRO A 236 -39.53 -1.64 -41.40
CA PRO A 236 -40.37 -2.72 -40.95
C PRO A 236 -40.17 -3.97 -41.81
N ALA A 237 -39.91 -5.11 -41.17
CA ALA A 237 -39.80 -6.41 -41.86
C ALA A 237 -41.16 -7.08 -42.10
N ALA A 238 -42.25 -6.44 -41.66
CA ALA A 238 -43.63 -6.89 -41.79
C ALA A 238 -44.58 -5.68 -41.77
N ASP A 239 -45.84 -5.90 -42.16
CA ASP A 239 -46.88 -4.87 -42.14
C ASP A 239 -47.10 -4.31 -40.73
N ILE A 240 -47.21 -2.98 -40.63
CA ILE A 240 -47.50 -2.29 -39.37
C ILE A 240 -49.01 -2.15 -39.20
N ALA A 241 -49.60 -2.90 -38.25
CA ALA A 241 -50.98 -2.70 -37.85
C ALA A 241 -51.09 -1.50 -36.89
N LEU A 242 -51.90 -0.49 -37.24
CA LEU A 242 -52.17 0.68 -36.40
C LEU A 242 -53.31 0.49 -35.38
N GLY A 243 -53.86 -0.72 -35.23
CA GLY A 243 -54.89 -1.00 -34.21
C GLY A 243 -56.15 -0.12 -34.27
N GLY A 244 -56.47 0.43 -35.45
CA GLY A 244 -57.61 1.36 -35.65
C GLY A 244 -57.25 2.85 -35.56
N TYR A 245 -56.01 3.20 -35.25
CA TYR A 245 -55.52 4.58 -35.30
C TYR A 245 -55.27 5.05 -36.74
N ARG A 246 -55.44 6.34 -36.98
CA ARG A 246 -55.28 6.98 -38.30
C ARG A 246 -53.86 7.54 -38.45
N LEU A 247 -53.34 7.51 -39.67
CA LEU A 247 -52.17 8.31 -40.05
C LEU A 247 -52.64 9.69 -40.53
N THR A 248 -52.29 10.75 -39.80
CA THR A 248 -52.76 12.12 -40.05
C THR A 248 -51.59 13.04 -40.40
N GLY A 249 -51.88 14.16 -41.09
CA GLY A 249 -50.84 15.14 -41.47
C GLY A 249 -50.01 14.74 -42.69
N LEU A 250 -50.51 13.82 -43.52
CA LEU A 250 -49.92 13.51 -44.82
C LEU A 250 -50.10 14.70 -45.78
N GLY A 251 -49.04 15.01 -46.55
CA GLY A 251 -49.13 15.94 -47.68
C GLY A 251 -49.75 15.30 -48.91
N ASP A 252 -49.91 16.07 -49.98
CA ASP A 252 -50.39 15.54 -51.26
C ASP A 252 -49.34 14.61 -51.90
N PRO A 253 -49.77 13.44 -52.43
CA PRO A 253 -48.85 12.44 -52.96
C PRO A 253 -48.08 12.98 -54.17
N GLN A 254 -46.77 12.71 -54.23
CA GLN A 254 -45.91 13.08 -55.35
C GLN A 254 -45.42 11.83 -56.10
N GLY A 255 -45.30 10.69 -55.41
CA GLY A 255 -44.87 9.40 -55.95
C GLY A 255 -45.96 8.34 -55.94
N ALA A 256 -45.82 7.33 -56.80
CA ALA A 256 -46.78 6.22 -56.94
C ALA A 256 -46.90 5.32 -55.69
N GLN A 257 -45.96 5.42 -54.74
CA GLN A 257 -45.93 4.62 -53.51
C GLN A 257 -46.26 5.47 -52.26
N ASP A 258 -46.60 6.74 -52.43
CA ASP A 258 -46.93 7.61 -51.31
C ASP A 258 -48.29 7.23 -50.71
N ALA A 259 -48.40 7.35 -49.39
CA ALA A 259 -49.70 7.28 -48.75
C ALA A 259 -50.55 8.49 -49.17
N VAL A 260 -51.81 8.25 -49.51
CA VAL A 260 -52.74 9.29 -49.97
C VAL A 260 -53.74 9.68 -48.88
N THR A 261 -54.11 10.96 -48.82
CA THR A 261 -55.22 11.39 -47.96
C THR A 261 -56.55 10.98 -48.59
N LYS A 262 -57.58 10.76 -47.76
CA LYS A 262 -58.94 10.51 -48.28
C LYS A 262 -59.44 11.66 -49.15
N ALA A 263 -59.13 12.90 -48.77
CA ALA A 263 -59.54 14.09 -49.52
C ALA A 263 -58.98 14.10 -50.95
N TYR A 264 -57.69 13.76 -51.11
CA TYR A 264 -57.08 13.63 -52.44
C TYR A 264 -57.81 12.57 -53.28
N VAL A 265 -58.04 11.37 -52.71
CA VAL A 265 -58.76 10.30 -53.40
C VAL A 265 -60.17 10.72 -53.79
N ASP A 266 -60.92 11.35 -52.88
CA ASP A 266 -62.30 11.79 -53.15
C ASP A 266 -62.39 12.81 -54.29
N LEU A 267 -61.38 13.68 -54.45
CA LEU A 267 -61.29 14.65 -55.55
C LEU A 267 -60.93 13.97 -56.88
N THR A 268 -59.94 13.09 -56.89
CA THR A 268 -59.53 12.37 -58.11
C THR A 268 -60.63 11.44 -58.63
N VAL A 269 -61.36 10.76 -57.73
CA VAL A 269 -62.42 9.81 -58.09
C VAL A 269 -63.61 10.48 -58.79
N GLN A 270 -63.77 11.79 -58.70
CA GLN A 270 -64.82 12.50 -59.46
C GLN A 270 -64.54 12.56 -60.97
N GLY A 271 -63.31 12.29 -61.44
CA GLY A 271 -62.99 12.11 -62.87
C GLY A 271 -63.24 13.31 -63.79
N LEU A 272 -63.57 14.48 -63.22
CA LEU A 272 -63.81 15.73 -63.93
C LEU A 272 -62.60 16.65 -63.78
N GLU A 273 -62.30 17.43 -64.81
CA GLU A 273 -61.30 18.51 -64.75
C GLU A 273 -62.02 19.88 -64.75
N PRO A 274 -62.28 20.50 -63.58
CA PRO A 274 -62.99 21.77 -63.52
C PRO A 274 -62.17 22.92 -64.11
N LYS A 275 -62.77 23.68 -65.03
CA LYS A 275 -62.22 24.93 -65.56
C LYS A 275 -62.81 26.13 -64.84
N GLN A 276 -62.12 27.26 -64.90
CA GLN A 276 -62.67 28.51 -64.40
C GLN A 276 -64.01 28.81 -65.10
N SER A 277 -65.01 29.21 -64.32
CA SER A 277 -66.35 29.57 -64.82
C SER A 277 -66.28 30.61 -65.95
N VAL A 278 -67.28 30.54 -66.83
CA VAL A 278 -67.44 31.48 -67.94
C VAL A 278 -68.62 32.41 -67.65
N ARG A 279 -68.50 33.67 -68.08
CA ARG A 279 -69.53 34.68 -67.86
C ARG A 279 -70.81 34.43 -68.65
N ALA A 280 -70.69 33.88 -69.86
CA ALA A 280 -71.83 33.52 -70.71
C ALA A 280 -71.44 32.38 -71.67
N ALA A 281 -72.43 31.71 -72.25
CA ALA A 281 -72.25 30.71 -73.29
C ALA A 281 -73.02 31.07 -74.57
N SER A 282 -72.53 30.64 -75.72
CA SER A 282 -73.24 30.83 -76.98
C SER A 282 -74.61 30.12 -76.96
N THR A 283 -75.55 30.69 -77.72
CA THR A 283 -76.86 30.09 -78.01
C THR A 283 -77.04 29.82 -79.51
N ALA A 284 -76.13 30.34 -80.35
CA ALA A 284 -76.10 30.18 -81.80
C ALA A 284 -74.68 30.49 -82.33
N ASN A 285 -74.46 30.21 -83.62
CA ASN A 285 -73.20 30.49 -84.29
C ASN A 285 -72.86 31.98 -84.29
N ILE A 286 -71.66 32.32 -83.83
CA ILE A 286 -71.12 33.68 -83.80
C ILE A 286 -70.33 33.91 -85.09
N ALA A 287 -70.71 34.94 -85.85
CA ALA A 287 -70.15 35.22 -87.18
C ALA A 287 -68.65 35.59 -87.12
N THR A 288 -68.26 36.38 -86.13
CA THR A 288 -66.87 36.79 -85.90
C THR A 288 -66.60 36.83 -84.40
N LEU A 289 -65.66 36.00 -83.92
CA LEU A 289 -65.21 36.01 -82.52
C LEU A 289 -64.26 37.19 -82.28
N SER A 290 -64.78 38.41 -82.27
CA SER A 290 -64.01 39.66 -82.09
C SER A 290 -64.88 40.77 -81.53
N GLY A 291 -64.27 41.66 -80.72
CA GLY A 291 -64.95 42.82 -80.15
C GLY A 291 -65.91 42.47 -78.99
N PRO A 292 -66.26 43.44 -78.13
CA PRO A 292 -67.34 43.28 -77.16
C PRO A 292 -68.69 43.10 -77.86
N MET A 293 -69.51 42.15 -77.41
CA MET A 293 -70.84 41.89 -77.97
C MET A 293 -71.82 41.43 -76.89
N THR A 294 -73.10 41.29 -77.22
CA THR A 294 -74.08 40.65 -76.33
C THR A 294 -74.18 39.17 -76.66
N LEU A 295 -73.97 38.31 -75.67
CA LEU A 295 -74.08 36.86 -75.80
C LEU A 295 -75.08 36.34 -74.76
N ASP A 296 -76.10 35.60 -75.20
CA ASP A 296 -77.16 35.09 -74.31
C ASP A 296 -77.79 36.18 -73.41
N GLY A 297 -77.95 37.40 -73.93
CA GLY A 297 -78.47 38.55 -73.18
C GLY A 297 -77.47 39.24 -72.24
N VAL A 298 -76.22 38.76 -72.15
CA VAL A 298 -75.15 39.37 -71.34
C VAL A 298 -74.27 40.26 -72.21
N ALA A 299 -74.11 41.53 -71.84
CA ALA A 299 -73.16 42.43 -72.47
C ALA A 299 -71.72 42.09 -72.04
N LEU A 300 -70.95 41.52 -72.96
CA LEU A 300 -69.57 41.13 -72.75
C LEU A 300 -68.64 42.34 -72.85
N VAL A 301 -67.57 42.34 -72.06
CA VAL A 301 -66.48 43.31 -72.10
C VAL A 301 -65.14 42.59 -72.28
N ALA A 302 -64.09 43.33 -72.67
CA ALA A 302 -62.77 42.74 -72.81
C ALA A 302 -62.27 42.14 -71.48
N GLY A 303 -61.77 40.91 -71.53
CA GLY A 303 -61.34 40.12 -70.37
C GLY A 303 -62.36 39.08 -69.89
N ASP A 304 -63.63 39.17 -70.32
CA ASP A 304 -64.62 38.14 -69.97
C ASP A 304 -64.29 36.79 -70.59
N ARG A 305 -64.51 35.71 -69.84
CA ARG A 305 -64.43 34.34 -70.35
C ARG A 305 -65.79 33.90 -70.85
N VAL A 306 -65.88 33.30 -72.02
CA VAL A 306 -67.14 32.80 -72.59
C VAL A 306 -66.99 31.40 -73.17
N LEU A 307 -68.02 30.57 -73.02
CA LEU A 307 -68.09 29.25 -73.65
C LEU A 307 -68.72 29.40 -75.04
N VAL A 308 -67.92 29.24 -76.08
CA VAL A 308 -68.38 29.19 -77.46
C VAL A 308 -68.63 27.72 -77.80
N LYS A 309 -69.88 27.30 -77.88
CA LYS A 309 -70.26 25.88 -78.06
C LYS A 309 -71.12 25.59 -79.30
N ASP A 310 -71.62 26.62 -79.97
CA ASP A 310 -72.58 26.48 -81.09
C ASP A 310 -72.02 27.00 -82.43
N GLN A 311 -70.70 26.98 -82.64
CA GLN A 311 -70.13 27.32 -83.94
C GLN A 311 -70.46 26.24 -84.98
N THR A 312 -70.70 26.68 -86.21
CA THR A 312 -70.89 25.78 -87.36
C THR A 312 -69.63 24.93 -87.61
N THR A 313 -68.45 25.50 -87.40
CA THR A 313 -67.18 24.78 -87.44
C THR A 313 -66.81 24.35 -86.02
N ALA A 314 -66.99 23.07 -85.71
CA ALA A 314 -66.83 22.57 -84.33
C ALA A 314 -65.41 22.73 -83.76
N SER A 315 -64.36 22.81 -84.60
CA SER A 315 -62.99 23.15 -84.14
C SER A 315 -62.85 24.58 -83.61
N GLN A 316 -63.84 25.45 -83.83
CA GLN A 316 -63.95 26.78 -83.23
C GLN A 316 -64.73 26.78 -81.90
N ASN A 317 -65.26 25.63 -81.44
CA ASN A 317 -65.90 25.52 -80.13
C ASN A 317 -64.88 25.39 -79.00
N GLY A 318 -65.15 26.01 -77.85
CA GLY A 318 -64.43 25.91 -76.57
C GLY A 318 -64.44 27.25 -75.83
N ILE A 319 -63.50 27.47 -74.92
CA ILE A 319 -63.52 28.65 -74.04
C ILE A 319 -62.66 29.76 -74.63
N TYR A 320 -63.21 30.96 -74.71
CA TYR A 320 -62.55 32.15 -75.25
C TYR A 320 -62.50 33.29 -74.25
N VAL A 321 -61.49 34.15 -74.39
CA VAL A 321 -61.40 35.43 -73.69
C VAL A 321 -61.79 36.55 -74.65
N VAL A 322 -62.81 37.32 -74.28
CA VAL A 322 -63.34 38.45 -75.04
C VAL A 322 -62.28 39.55 -75.13
N ALA A 323 -62.12 40.14 -76.31
CA ALA A 323 -61.16 41.21 -76.55
C ALA A 323 -61.74 42.27 -77.50
N ALA A 324 -61.10 43.44 -77.58
CA ALA A 324 -61.47 44.47 -78.56
C ALA A 324 -61.17 44.02 -80.01
N GLY A 325 -60.10 43.24 -80.19
CA GLY A 325 -59.80 42.51 -81.43
C GLY A 325 -60.32 41.07 -81.39
N ALA A 326 -59.69 40.20 -82.18
CA ALA A 326 -60.03 38.77 -82.20
C ALA A 326 -59.90 38.15 -80.80
N TRP A 327 -60.87 37.32 -80.44
CA TRP A 327 -60.88 36.59 -79.18
C TRP A 327 -59.86 35.45 -79.24
N ALA A 328 -59.12 35.25 -78.16
CA ALA A 328 -58.19 34.15 -78.01
C ALA A 328 -58.83 33.00 -77.23
N ARG A 329 -58.35 31.77 -77.46
CA ARG A 329 -58.65 30.65 -76.56
C ARG A 329 -58.16 31.00 -75.15
N SER A 330 -58.89 30.55 -74.15
CA SER A 330 -58.43 30.70 -72.77
C SER A 330 -57.22 29.81 -72.51
N ALA A 331 -56.23 30.32 -71.77
CA ALA A 331 -54.93 29.65 -71.57
C ALA A 331 -54.99 28.30 -70.83
N ASP A 332 -56.10 28.02 -70.14
CA ASP A 332 -56.39 26.75 -69.46
C ASP A 332 -57.24 25.78 -70.31
N ALA A 333 -57.51 26.14 -71.56
CA ALA A 333 -58.40 25.47 -72.50
C ALA A 333 -58.00 25.73 -73.96
N ASP A 334 -56.70 25.91 -74.24
CA ASP A 334 -56.17 26.24 -75.57
C ASP A 334 -55.57 25.03 -76.30
N THR A 335 -55.34 23.93 -75.58
CA THR A 335 -54.97 22.64 -76.15
C THR A 335 -56.02 21.55 -75.87
N TRP A 336 -56.05 20.51 -76.70
CA TRP A 336 -56.97 19.39 -76.51
C TRP A 336 -56.67 18.58 -75.25
N GLY A 337 -55.40 18.44 -74.87
CA GLY A 337 -55.01 17.71 -73.67
C GLY A 337 -55.66 18.26 -72.40
N GLU A 338 -55.99 19.55 -72.39
CA GLU A 338 -56.64 20.26 -71.29
C GLU A 338 -58.17 20.22 -71.37
N LEU A 339 -58.75 19.73 -72.47
CA LEU A 339 -60.20 19.65 -72.65
C LEU A 339 -60.75 18.24 -72.42
N VAL A 340 -59.89 17.25 -72.20
CA VAL A 340 -60.29 15.87 -71.92
C VAL A 340 -60.95 15.79 -70.54
N SER A 341 -62.25 15.48 -70.53
CA SER A 341 -63.08 15.47 -69.30
C SER A 341 -63.21 16.83 -68.61
N ALA A 342 -62.98 17.92 -69.35
CA ALA A 342 -63.11 19.27 -68.83
C ALA A 342 -64.58 19.62 -68.54
N TYR A 343 -64.80 20.28 -67.42
CA TYR A 343 -66.11 20.70 -66.97
C TYR A 343 -66.12 22.20 -66.63
N VAL A 344 -67.13 22.95 -67.08
CA VAL A 344 -67.21 24.40 -66.86
C VAL A 344 -68.63 24.86 -66.54
N PHE A 345 -68.78 25.81 -65.62
CA PHE A 345 -70.06 26.45 -65.29
C PHE A 345 -70.22 27.79 -66.01
N VAL A 346 -71.47 28.13 -66.36
CA VAL A 346 -71.86 29.41 -66.95
C VAL A 346 -72.54 30.29 -65.89
N GLU A 347 -72.02 31.49 -65.66
CA GLU A 347 -72.44 32.37 -64.55
C GLU A 347 -73.63 33.26 -64.88
N SER A 348 -73.89 33.58 -66.15
CA SER A 348 -74.95 34.51 -66.55
C SER A 348 -75.43 34.23 -67.98
N GLY A 349 -76.67 34.62 -68.26
CA GLY A 349 -77.34 34.32 -69.52
C GLY A 349 -78.86 34.25 -69.34
N THR A 350 -79.62 34.37 -70.42
CA THR A 350 -81.07 34.10 -70.37
C THR A 350 -81.38 32.62 -70.57
N VAL A 351 -80.55 31.89 -71.31
CA VAL A 351 -80.74 30.47 -71.63
C VAL A 351 -79.77 29.57 -70.87
N ASN A 352 -78.50 29.94 -70.77
CA ASN A 352 -77.43 29.05 -70.29
C ASN A 352 -76.95 29.36 -68.86
N ALA A 353 -77.55 30.33 -68.17
CA ALA A 353 -77.17 30.64 -66.78
C ALA A 353 -77.31 29.41 -65.87
N ASP A 354 -76.37 29.28 -64.93
CA ASP A 354 -76.31 28.22 -63.92
C ASP A 354 -76.20 26.79 -64.49
N MET A 355 -75.87 26.64 -65.78
CA MET A 355 -75.64 25.35 -66.42
C MET A 355 -74.16 24.95 -66.39
N GLY A 356 -73.90 23.66 -66.14
CA GLY A 356 -72.58 23.06 -66.25
C GLY A 356 -72.43 22.27 -67.56
N TYR A 357 -71.30 22.45 -68.24
CA TYR A 357 -70.97 21.81 -69.50
C TYR A 357 -69.77 20.89 -69.33
N LEU A 358 -69.97 19.61 -69.65
CA LEU A 358 -68.91 18.61 -69.76
C LEU A 358 -68.50 18.48 -71.23
N VAL A 359 -67.20 18.60 -71.49
CA VAL A 359 -66.64 18.33 -72.82
C VAL A 359 -66.81 16.85 -73.13
N ARG A 360 -67.49 16.56 -74.25
CA ARG A 360 -67.63 15.20 -74.76
C ARG A 360 -66.49 14.90 -75.74
N PRO A 361 -65.87 13.71 -75.67
CA PRO A 361 -64.78 13.33 -76.57
C PRO A 361 -65.12 13.33 -78.08
N GLU A 362 -66.40 13.38 -78.45
CA GLU A 362 -66.87 13.04 -79.80
C GLU A 362 -67.11 14.23 -80.75
N GLN A 363 -66.77 15.48 -80.40
CA GLN A 363 -67.10 16.65 -81.24
C GLN A 363 -65.97 17.27 -82.11
N HIS A 364 -64.88 16.57 -82.41
CA HIS A 364 -64.21 16.75 -83.72
C HIS A 364 -63.29 15.56 -84.09
N PRO A 365 -63.30 15.09 -85.36
CA PRO A 365 -62.32 14.15 -85.86
C PRO A 365 -60.95 14.84 -86.01
N TYR A 366 -59.91 14.28 -85.41
CA TYR A 366 -58.53 14.59 -85.78
C TYR A 366 -58.16 13.76 -87.01
N HIS A 367 -58.04 14.42 -88.16
CA HIS A 367 -57.03 14.16 -89.19
C HIS A 367 -56.66 15.47 -89.86
#